data_AF-A0A9D8RA52-F1
#
_entry.id   AF-A0A9D8RA52-F1
#
_cell.length_a   1.000
_cell.length_b   1.000
_cell.length_c   1.000
_cell.angle_alpha   90.00
_cell.angle_beta   90.00
_cell.angle_gamma   90.00
#
_symmetry.space_group_name_H-M   'P 1'
#
loop_
_entity.id
_entity.type
_entity.pdbx_description
1 polymer ?
#
loop_
_entity_poly.entity_id
_entity_poly.type
_entity_poly.pdbx_seq_one_letter_code
_entity_poly.pdbx_strand_id
1 'polypeptide(L)' 'LTDTEVSGKSTSFDNIIYKVYNLWTHKMEGKTSKKNKVERDVTVKSRDVVSFRLIKS' A
#
# COMPACT_ATOMS: atom_id res chain seq x y z
N LEU A 1 -11.45 17.78 9.08
CA LEU A 1 -11.14 16.45 9.67
C LEU A 1 -9.80 16.01 9.13
N THR A 2 -8.73 16.62 9.63
CA THR A 2 -7.35 16.32 9.25
C THR A 2 -6.79 15.37 10.29
N ASP A 3 -6.61 14.11 9.88
CA ASP A 3 -6.00 13.05 10.67
C ASP A 3 -4.61 13.53 11.14
N THR A 4 -4.46 13.73 12.46
CA THR A 4 -3.28 14.36 13.09
C THR A 4 -2.44 13.36 13.88
N GLU A 5 -2.76 12.06 13.79
CA GLU A 5 -2.16 11.00 14.61
C GLU A 5 -1.41 9.97 13.76
N VAL A 6 -0.32 10.40 13.12
CA VAL A 6 0.85 9.53 12.90
C VAL A 6 2.02 10.45 12.61
N SER A 7 3.19 10.18 13.20
CA SER A 7 4.46 10.90 12.95
C SER A 7 4.49 11.35 11.49
N GLY A 8 4.74 12.63 11.18
CA GLY A 8 4.52 13.30 9.87
C GLY A 8 5.04 12.64 8.57
N LYS A 9 5.45 11.38 8.64
CA LYS A 9 5.56 10.34 7.63
C LYS A 9 4.25 9.58 7.37
N SER A 10 3.08 10.23 7.48
CA SER A 10 1.83 9.61 7.01
C SER A 10 2.00 9.20 5.54
N THR A 11 1.70 7.94 5.23
CA THR A 11 1.72 7.41 3.85
C THR A 11 0.68 8.17 3.04
N SER A 12 1.12 9.17 2.26
CA SER A 12 0.24 9.98 1.42
C SER A 12 -0.13 9.19 0.16
N PHE A 13 -1.15 8.35 0.29
CA PHE A 13 -1.71 7.56 -0.81
C PHE A 13 -2.34 8.43 -1.91
N ASP A 14 -2.79 9.63 -1.57
CA ASP A 14 -3.38 10.57 -2.54
C ASP A 14 -2.34 11.18 -3.49
N ASN A 15 -1.13 11.44 -2.97
CA ASN A 15 -0.14 12.25 -3.68
C ASN A 15 1.05 11.47 -4.21
N ILE A 16 1.29 10.23 -3.76
CA ILE A 16 2.51 9.50 -4.07
C ILE A 16 2.19 8.15 -4.69
N ILE A 17 2.86 7.85 -5.81
CA ILE A 17 2.86 6.52 -6.42
C ILE A 17 3.98 5.70 -5.80
N TYR A 18 3.61 4.71 -5.00
CA TYR A 18 4.43 3.67 -4.44
C TYR A 18 4.50 2.47 -5.37
N LYS A 19 5.64 1.78 -5.36
CA LYS A 19 5.76 0.41 -5.84
C LYS A 19 5.35 -0.53 -4.71
N VAL A 20 4.60 -1.57 -5.05
CA VAL A 20 4.12 -2.59 -4.12
C VAL A 20 5.03 -3.81 -4.24
N TYR A 21 5.71 -4.16 -3.16
CA TYR A 21 6.54 -5.35 -3.07
C TYR A 21 5.92 -6.34 -2.08
N ASN A 22 5.67 -7.56 -2.53
CA ASN A 22 5.16 -8.62 -1.68
C ASN A 22 6.30 -9.23 -0.87
N LEU A 23 6.17 -9.18 0.46
CA LEU A 23 7.19 -9.68 1.37
C LEU A 23 7.22 -11.21 1.43
N TRP A 24 6.11 -11.87 1.17
CA TRP A 24 6.02 -13.34 1.20
C TRP A 24 6.55 -13.97 -0.08
N THR A 25 6.23 -13.41 -1.24
CA THR A 25 6.67 -13.95 -2.54
C THR A 25 7.97 -13.34 -3.04
N HIS A 26 8.48 -12.32 -2.34
CA HIS A 26 9.65 -11.54 -2.72
C HIS A 26 9.58 -10.93 -4.13
N LYS A 27 8.36 -10.63 -4.61
CA LYS A 27 8.11 -10.12 -5.96
C LYS A 27 7.50 -8.72 -5.96
N MET A 28 7.79 -7.99 -7.04
CA MET A 28 7.16 -6.71 -7.33
C MET A 28 5.75 -6.96 -7.89
N GLU A 29 4.74 -6.55 -7.17
CA GLU A 29 3.33 -6.76 -7.52
C GLU A 29 2.76 -5.61 -8.37
N GLY A 30 3.53 -4.54 -8.57
CA GLY A 30 3.16 -3.40 -9.42
C GLY A 30 3.31 -2.06 -8.73
N LYS A 31 2.51 -1.08 -9.16
CA LYS A 31 2.47 0.28 -8.61
C LYS A 31 1.07 0.64 -8.15
N THR A 32 1.02 1.55 -7.20
CA THR A 32 -0.16 2.23 -6.71
C THR A 32 -0.65 3.24 -7.78
N SER A 33 -1.95 3.52 -7.83
CA SER A 33 -2.62 4.42 -8.76
C SER A 33 -3.49 5.45 -8.01
N LYS A 34 -3.27 6.73 -8.32
CA LYS A 34 -4.05 7.86 -7.79
C LYS A 34 -5.50 7.92 -8.28
N LYS A 35 -5.87 7.14 -9.31
CA LYS A 35 -7.05 7.42 -10.12
C LYS A 35 -8.38 7.03 -9.46
N ASN A 36 -8.38 6.16 -8.45
CA ASN A 36 -9.63 5.62 -7.88
C ASN A 36 -9.72 5.53 -6.36
N LYS A 37 -8.74 6.05 -5.58
CA LYS A 37 -8.64 5.91 -4.09
C LYS A 37 -8.68 4.46 -3.54
N VAL A 38 -9.07 3.48 -4.36
CA VAL A 38 -8.98 2.04 -4.16
C VAL A 38 -8.01 1.54 -5.21
N GLU A 39 -6.95 0.93 -4.71
CA GLU A 39 -5.76 0.69 -5.50
C GLU A 39 -5.55 -0.77 -5.85
N ARG A 40 -6.00 -1.65 -4.95
CA ARG A 40 -5.96 -3.10 -5.12
C ARG A 40 -6.90 -3.76 -4.13
N ASP A 41 -7.76 -4.62 -4.62
CA ASP A 41 -8.49 -5.56 -3.77
C ASP A 41 -7.63 -6.79 -3.55
N VAL A 42 -7.44 -7.16 -2.28
CA VAL A 42 -6.67 -8.35 -1.89
C VAL A 42 -7.59 -9.29 -1.14
N THR A 43 -7.80 -10.48 -1.71
CA THR A 43 -8.53 -11.54 -1.01
C THR A 43 -7.56 -12.33 -0.14
N VAL A 44 -7.80 -12.34 1.16
CA VAL A 44 -7.01 -13.09 2.15
C VAL A 44 -7.86 -14.23 2.68
N LYS A 45 -7.32 -15.45 2.70
CA LYS A 45 -8.02 -16.62 3.24
C LYS A 45 -8.08 -16.55 4.78
N SER A 46 -9.00 -17.30 5.38
CA SER A 46 -9.10 -17.39 6.83
C SER A 46 -7.78 -17.88 7.44
N ARG A 47 -7.31 -17.19 8.49
CA ARG A 47 -6.01 -17.42 9.18
C ARG A 47 -4.76 -17.22 8.32
N ASP A 48 -4.91 -16.59 7.15
CA ASP A 48 -3.78 -16.24 6.29
C ASP A 48 -3.39 -14.77 6.47
N VAL A 49 -2.17 -14.41 6.06
CA VAL A 49 -1.66 -13.03 6.17
C VAL A 49 -0.98 -12.60 4.89
N VAL A 50 -1.28 -11.37 4.46
CA VAL A 50 -0.58 -10.70 3.36
C VAL A 50 0.24 -9.55 3.92
N SER A 51 1.45 -9.38 3.41
CA SER A 51 2.33 -8.30 3.84
C SER A 51 3.03 -7.70 2.62
N PHE A 52 2.86 -6.39 2.47
CA PHE A 52 3.41 -5.62 1.37
C PHE A 52 4.28 -4.49 1.89
N ARG A 53 5.41 -4.26 1.21
CA ARG A 53 6.27 -3.09 1.40
C ARG A 53 5.97 -2.08 0.32
N LEU A 54 5.62 -0.87 0.74
CA LEU A 54 5.46 0.29 -0.14
C LEU A 54 6.79 1.00 -0.28
N ILE A 55 7.26 1.13 -1.52
CA ILE A 55 8.53 1.79 -1.84
C ILE A 55 8.18 3.03 -2.67
N LYS A 56 8.54 4.23 -2.21
CA LYS A 56 8.39 5.45 -3.03
C LYS A 56 9.18 5.26 -4.32
N SER A 57 8.51 5.45 -5.46
CA SER A 57 9.17 5.36 -6.76
C SER A 57 10.02 6.60 -7.04
#